data_AF-V6JX13-F1
#
_entry.id   AF-V6JX13-F1
#
_cell.length_a   1.000
_cell.length_b   1.000
_cell.length_c   1.000
_cell.angle_alpha   90.00
_cell.angle_beta   90.00
_cell.angle_gamma   90.00
#
_symmetry.space_group_name_H-M   'P 1'
#
loop_
_entity.id
_entity.type
_entity.pdbx_description
1 polymer ?
#
loop_
_entity_poly.entity_id
_entity_poly.type
_entity_poly.pdbx_seq_one_letter_code
_entity_poly.pdbx_strand_id
1 'polypeptide(L)'
;MVITLGAEAALASLDAERVRVPAVTTLVVDNVGAGDSFTARLLQRLSARGLLGGHLVGLGVDDVAEACRFATRVAALTCSIAGPTSPWQRQPAHLATTDDA
;
A
#
# COMPACT_ATOMS: atom_id res chain seq x y z
N MET A 1 14.07 5.43 -3.35
CA MET A 1 13.26 4.45 -4.11
C MET A 1 12.77 3.37 -3.16
N VAL A 2 11.53 2.91 -3.29
CA VAL A 2 10.98 1.79 -2.52
C VAL A 2 10.38 0.78 -3.50
N ILE A 3 10.68 -0.51 -3.30
CA ILE A 3 10.15 -1.62 -4.09
C ILE A 3 9.34 -2.50 -3.15
N THR A 4 8.08 -2.77 -3.48
CA THR A 4 7.25 -3.75 -2.77
C THR A 4 7.48 -5.14 -3.36
N LEU A 5 7.63 -6.14 -2.50
CA LEU A 5 7.99 -7.52 -2.83
C LEU A 5 6.93 -8.52 -2.35
N GLY A 6 5.67 -8.07 -2.20
CA GLY A 6 4.56 -8.92 -1.74
C GLY A 6 4.85 -9.57 -0.38
N ALA A 7 4.93 -10.91 -0.35
CA ALA A 7 5.21 -11.70 0.85
C ALA A 7 6.63 -11.50 1.42
N GLU A 8 7.55 -10.92 0.66
CA GLU A 8 8.88 -10.50 1.14
C GLU A 8 8.91 -9.04 1.63
N ALA A 9 7.74 -8.38 1.64
CA ALA A 9 7.48 -6.98 2.02
C ALA A 9 8.11 -5.92 1.14
N ALA A 10 9.26 -5.35 1.53
CA ALA A 10 9.77 -4.17 0.84
C ALA A 10 11.30 -4.01 0.91
N LEU A 11 11.85 -3.44 -0.15
CA LEU A 11 13.23 -2.98 -0.23
C LEU A 11 13.22 -1.45 -0.37
N ALA A 12 13.80 -0.77 0.62
CA ALA A 12 14.06 0.66 0.57
C ALA A 12 15.50 0.89 0.08
N SER A 13 15.68 1.88 -0.81
CA SER A 13 17.01 2.34 -1.21
C SER A 13 17.06 3.86 -1.25
N LEU A 14 18.09 4.43 -0.61
CA LEU A 14 18.36 5.85 -0.50
C LEU A 14 19.88 6.05 -0.52
N ASP A 15 20.38 6.98 -1.33
CA ASP A 15 21.81 7.35 -1.38
C ASP A 15 22.79 6.15 -1.42
N ALA A 16 22.50 5.19 -2.31
CA ALA A 16 23.22 3.90 -2.47
C ALA A 16 23.10 2.92 -1.28
N GLU A 17 22.52 3.32 -0.17
CA GLU A 17 22.14 2.44 0.92
C GLU A 17 20.85 1.67 0.58
N ARG A 18 20.77 0.44 1.11
CA ARG A 18 19.64 -0.47 0.90
C ARG A 18 19.25 -1.12 2.20
N VAL A 19 17.97 -1.06 2.54
CA VAL A 19 17.40 -1.73 3.71
C VAL A 19 16.25 -2.61 3.27
N ARG A 20 16.32 -3.89 3.66
CA ARG A 20 15.18 -4.81 3.57
C ARG A 20 14.29 -4.64 4.79
N VAL A 21 13.00 -4.50 4.53
CA VAL A 21 11.96 -4.46 5.55
C VAL A 21 11.22 -5.78 5.52
N PRO A 22 11.22 -6.55 6.62
CA PRO A 22 10.59 -7.86 6.66
C PRO A 22 9.07 -7.76 6.55
N ALA A 23 8.46 -8.83 6.04
CA ALA A 23 7.02 -8.94 5.96
C ALA A 23 6.37 -9.19 7.30
N VAL A 24 5.11 -8.79 7.37
CA VAL A 24 4.22 -9.10 8.49
C VAL A 24 3.36 -10.26 8.04
N THR A 25 3.52 -11.41 8.71
CA THR A 25 2.70 -12.58 8.44
C THR A 25 1.24 -12.27 8.79
N THR A 26 0.35 -12.50 7.84
CA THR A 26 -1.09 -12.29 7.98
C THR A 26 -1.84 -13.35 7.19
N LEU A 27 -3.10 -13.61 7.55
CA LEU A 27 -3.99 -14.39 6.70
C LEU A 27 -4.43 -13.51 5.52
N VAL A 28 -4.10 -13.91 4.30
CA VAL A 28 -4.46 -13.14 3.10
C VAL A 28 -5.86 -13.57 2.62
N VAL A 29 -6.79 -12.63 2.66
CA VAL A 29 -8.16 -12.76 2.14
C VAL A 29 -8.25 -12.17 0.72
N ASP A 30 -7.70 -10.97 0.52
CA ASP A 30 -7.71 -10.25 -0.75
C ASP A 30 -6.53 -9.26 -0.77
N ASN A 31 -5.76 -9.15 -1.85
CA ASN A 31 -4.61 -8.24 -1.94
C ASN A 31 -4.92 -6.91 -2.65
N VAL A 32 -6.15 -6.71 -3.11
CA VAL A 32 -6.58 -5.49 -3.80
C VAL A 32 -6.42 -4.27 -2.88
N GLY A 33 -5.76 -3.24 -3.40
CA GLY A 33 -5.52 -1.99 -2.65
C GLY A 33 -4.40 -2.06 -1.61
N ALA A 34 -3.69 -3.20 -1.46
CA ALA A 34 -2.57 -3.29 -0.53
C ALA A 34 -1.39 -2.37 -0.92
N GLY A 35 -1.10 -2.24 -2.22
CA GLY A 35 -0.06 -1.33 -2.74
C GLY A 35 -0.39 0.15 -2.53
N ASP A 36 -1.65 0.53 -2.74
CA ASP A 36 -2.12 1.90 -2.48
C ASP A 36 -2.10 2.21 -0.98
N SER A 37 -2.54 1.26 -0.16
CA SER A 37 -2.47 1.35 1.31
C SER A 37 -1.03 1.52 1.78
N PHE A 38 -0.10 0.73 1.23
CA PHE A 38 1.33 0.86 1.52
C PHE A 38 1.83 2.27 1.18
N THR A 39 1.60 2.73 -0.06
CA THR A 39 2.10 4.01 -0.55
C THR A 39 1.51 5.18 0.24
N ALA A 40 0.20 5.18 0.48
CA ALA A 40 -0.47 6.20 1.27
C ALA A 40 0.08 6.29 2.69
N ARG A 41 0.36 5.14 3.34
CA ARG A 41 0.88 5.11 4.71
C ARG A 41 2.36 5.42 4.80
N LEU A 42 3.14 5.07 3.80
CA LEU A 42 4.53 5.51 3.65
C LEU A 42 4.58 7.05 3.59
N LEU A 43 3.80 7.65 2.69
CA LEU A 43 3.73 9.11 2.54
C LEU A 43 3.18 9.78 3.79
N GLN A 44 2.11 9.24 4.39
CA GLN A 44 1.57 9.75 5.66
C GLN A 44 2.66 9.78 6.75
N ARG A 45 3.44 8.71 6.88
CA ARG A 45 4.45 8.59 7.94
C ARG A 45 5.62 9.54 7.75
N LEU A 46 6.09 9.71 6.51
CA LEU A 46 7.11 10.71 6.17
C LEU A 46 6.57 12.14 6.37
N SER A 47 5.32 12.40 5.98
CA SER A 47 4.65 13.70 6.18
C SER A 47 4.54 14.06 7.66
N ALA A 48 4.14 13.11 8.49
CA ALA A 48 4.01 13.29 9.94
C ALA A 48 5.34 13.62 10.63
N ARG A 49 6.48 13.34 9.98
CA ARG A 49 7.82 13.71 10.44
C ARG A 49 8.35 15.02 9.85
N GLY A 50 7.57 15.68 8.99
CA GLY A 50 8.02 16.87 8.27
C GLY A 50 9.09 16.57 7.21
N LEU A 51 9.23 15.31 6.79
CA LEU A 51 10.24 14.87 5.81
C LEU A 51 9.75 14.96 4.36
N LEU A 52 8.52 15.41 4.14
CA LEU A 52 7.97 15.67 2.82
C LEU A 52 7.94 17.18 2.54
N GLY A 53 8.54 17.57 1.41
CA GLY A 53 8.55 18.95 0.93
C GLY A 53 9.84 19.28 0.20
N GLY A 54 9.75 19.98 -0.94
CA GLY A 54 10.91 20.41 -1.72
C GLY A 54 11.83 19.26 -2.12
N HIS A 55 13.13 19.43 -1.87
CA HIS A 55 14.12 18.36 -1.95
C HIS A 55 14.09 17.59 -0.61
N LEU A 56 14.08 16.25 -0.64
CA LEU A 56 14.04 15.34 0.54
C LEU A 56 15.30 15.43 1.43
N VAL A 57 15.79 16.64 1.68
CA VAL A 57 17.01 16.96 2.41
C VAL A 57 16.81 16.56 3.87
N GLY A 58 17.70 15.70 4.37
CA GLY A 58 17.64 15.18 5.73
C GLY A 58 16.80 13.90 5.88
N LEU A 59 16.25 13.35 4.80
CA LEU A 59 15.68 12.01 4.83
C LEU A 59 16.81 10.98 5.04
N GLY A 60 16.77 10.24 6.14
CA GLY A 60 17.69 9.12 6.39
C GLY A 60 17.14 7.79 5.89
N VAL A 61 18.02 6.82 5.65
CA VAL A 61 17.61 5.45 5.30
C VAL A 61 16.75 4.83 6.41
N ASP A 62 17.01 5.18 7.68
CA ASP A 62 16.26 4.70 8.84
C ASP A 62 14.84 5.27 8.91
N ASP A 63 14.65 6.52 8.50
CA ASP A 63 13.32 7.14 8.41
C ASP A 63 12.47 6.44 7.34
N VAL A 64 13.08 6.14 6.19
CA VAL A 64 12.44 5.38 5.11
C VAL A 64 12.13 3.96 5.59
N ALA A 65 13.08 3.30 6.25
CA ALA A 65 12.90 1.95 6.76
C ALA A 65 11.78 1.88 7.79
N GLU A 66 11.69 2.86 8.69
CA GLU A 66 10.59 2.92 9.66
C GLU A 66 9.25 3.17 8.98
N ALA A 67 9.21 4.10 8.03
CA ALA A 67 7.98 4.40 7.32
C ALA A 67 7.50 3.20 6.48
N CYS A 68 8.44 2.47 5.87
CA CYS A 68 8.17 1.19 5.21
C CYS A 68 7.67 0.12 6.19
N ARG A 69 8.24 -0.02 7.39
CA ARG A 69 7.73 -0.96 8.42
C ARG A 69 6.27 -0.68 8.78
N PHE A 70 5.92 0.60 8.93
CA PHE A 70 4.54 1.02 9.20
C PHE A 70 3.63 0.73 8.01
N ALA A 71 4.06 1.10 6.80
CA ALA A 71 3.32 0.85 5.57
C ALA A 71 3.08 -0.65 5.31
N THR A 72 4.08 -1.50 5.54
CA THR A 72 3.97 -2.97 5.42
C THR A 72 2.92 -3.54 6.36
N ARG A 73 2.85 -3.06 7.61
CA ARG A 73 1.82 -3.48 8.56
C ARG A 73 0.41 -3.14 8.08
N VAL A 74 0.22 -1.92 7.58
CA VAL A 74 -1.10 -1.51 7.08
C VAL A 74 -1.46 -2.27 5.81
N ALA A 75 -0.52 -2.50 4.90
CA ALA A 75 -0.75 -3.32 3.72
C ALA A 75 -1.14 -4.76 4.08
N ALA A 76 -0.49 -5.36 5.07
CA ALA A 76 -0.84 -6.70 5.57
C ALA A 76 -2.24 -6.72 6.21
N LEU A 77 -2.65 -5.66 6.90
CA LEU A 77 -4.02 -5.51 7.39
C LEU A 77 -5.03 -5.36 6.26
N THR A 78 -4.73 -4.56 5.24
CA THR A 78 -5.56 -4.47 4.02
C THR A 78 -5.71 -5.85 3.39
N CYS A 79 -4.63 -6.63 3.33
CA CYS A 79 -4.67 -7.98 2.79
C CYS A 79 -5.58 -8.95 3.56
N SER A 80 -5.86 -8.67 4.83
CA SER A 80 -6.64 -9.55 5.72
C SER A 80 -8.15 -9.32 5.69
N ILE A 81 -8.59 -8.33 4.92
CA ILE A 81 -10.00 -7.95 4.81
C ILE A 81 -10.40 -8.10 3.34
N ALA A 82 -11.64 -8.53 3.08
CA ALA A 82 -12.16 -8.55 1.73
C ALA A 82 -12.09 -7.13 1.12
N GLY A 83 -11.46 -7.01 -0.04
CA GLY A 83 -11.32 -5.75 -0.73
C GLY A 83 -12.66 -5.21 -1.24
N PRO A 84 -12.66 -3.98 -1.78
CA PRO A 84 -13.85 -3.40 -2.37
C PRO A 84 -14.34 -4.28 -3.53
N THR A 85 -15.50 -4.91 -3.37
CA THR A 85 -16.13 -5.67 -4.46
C THR A 85 -16.63 -4.68 -5.51
N SER A 86 -16.21 -4.84 -6.76
CA SER A 86 -16.67 -4.01 -7.88
C SER A 86 -18.19 -4.09 -8.01
N PRO A 87 -18.91 -2.99 -8.31
CA PRO A 87 -20.36 -3.03 -8.52
C PRO A 87 -20.76 -4.02 -9.62
N TRP A 88 -19.90 -4.19 -10.63
CA TRP A 88 -20.11 -5.11 -11.74
C TRP A 88 -19.94 -6.59 -11.35
N GLN A 89 -19.23 -6.90 -10.26
CA GLN A 89 -19.17 -8.26 -9.70
C GLN A 89 -20.48 -8.61 -8.95
N ARG A 90 -21.31 -7.60 -8.65
CA ARG A 90 -22.63 -7.73 -8.01
C ARG A 90 -23.77 -7.42 -8.99
N GLN A 91 -23.62 -7.74 -10.26
CA GLN A 91 -24.73 -7.59 -11.19
C GLN A 91 -25.70 -8.78 -11.04
N PRO A 92 -26.92 -8.62 -10.48
CA PRO A 92 -28.02 -9.46 -10.92
C PRO A 92 -28.24 -9.17 -12.40
N ALA A 93 -28.38 -10.23 -13.21
CA ALA A 93 -28.69 -10.11 -14.61
C ALA A 93 -29.89 -9.17 -14.84
N HIS A 94 -29.81 -8.41 -15.93
CA HIS A 94 -30.89 -7.62 -16.52
C HIS A 94 -31.13 -6.22 -15.92
N LEU A 95 -30.41 -5.22 -16.42
CA LEU A 95 -31.02 -3.90 -16.58
C LEU A 95 -31.96 -4.02 -17.77
N ALA A 96 -33.25 -4.18 -17.50
CA ALA A 96 -34.26 -4.09 -18.55
C ALA A 96 -34.19 -2.68 -19.11
N THR A 97 -33.63 -2.54 -20.31
CA THR A 97 -34.05 -1.47 -21.21
C THR A 97 -35.51 -1.76 -21.53
N THR A 98 -36.42 -1.04 -20.88
CA THR A 98 -37.75 -0.84 -21.44
C THR A 98 -37.57 -0.07 -22.74
N ASP A 99 -37.45 -0.82 -23.83
CA ASP A 99 -37.86 -0.39 -25.16
C ASP A 99 -39.17 -1.13 -25.43
N ASP A 100 -40.28 -0.39 -25.39
CA ASP A 100 -41.54 -0.63 -26.10
C ASP A 100 -42.67 0.21 -25.47
N ALA A 101 -42.89 1.39 -26.06
CA ALA A 101 -44.18 1.93 -26.54
C ALA A 101 -44.13 3.46 -26.70
#